data_AF-A0A7G6SU18-F1
#
_entry.id   AF-A0A7G6SU18-F1
#
_cell.length_a   1.000
_cell.length_b   1.000
_cell.length_c   1.000
_cell.angle_alpha   90.00
_cell.angle_beta   90.00
_cell.angle_gamma   90.00
#
_symmetry.space_group_name_H-M   'P 1'
#
loop_
_entity.id
_entity.type
_entity.pdbx_description
1 polymer ?
#
loop_
_entity_poly.entity_id
_entity_poly.type
_entity_poly.pdbx_seq_one_letter_code
_entity_poly.pdbx_strand_id
1 'polypeptide(L)'
;MFEWLQHGDKAPEPRRSMPSPRVKEAEFKRRYREQFNDPAFEAAAAELDIIADIAWQAYDDSRKSPRTRKAGKGFADPAYDLQLD
;
A
#
# COMPACT_ATOMS: atom_id res chain seq x y z
N MET A 1 48.32 9.60 0.91
CA MET A 1 47.27 10.10 1.84
C MET A 1 46.22 10.74 0.97
N PHE A 2 45.06 10.12 0.83
CA PHE A 2 44.21 10.28 -0.36
C PHE A 2 43.42 11.61 -0.40
N GLU A 3 43.35 12.23 -1.59
CA GLU A 3 42.75 13.56 -1.89
C GLU A 3 41.24 13.70 -1.62
N TRP A 4 40.50 12.60 -1.47
CA TRP A 4 39.05 12.63 -1.25
C TRP A 4 38.60 13.16 0.12
N LEU A 5 39.52 13.47 1.04
CA LEU A 5 39.21 14.16 2.29
C LEU A 5 39.04 15.68 2.14
N GLN A 6 39.43 16.27 1.00
CA GLN A 6 39.38 17.73 0.77
C GLN A 6 38.07 18.19 0.11
N HIS A 7 37.29 17.27 -0.45
CA HIS A 7 35.93 17.54 -0.91
C HIS A 7 34.94 17.13 0.19
N GLY A 8 34.91 17.92 1.26
CA GLY A 8 33.76 17.96 2.16
C GLY A 8 32.58 18.61 1.45
N ASP A 9 32.12 18.02 0.34
CA ASP A 9 30.91 18.43 -0.35
C ASP A 9 29.79 18.31 0.67
N LYS A 10 29.21 19.45 1.06
CA LYS A 10 28.11 19.52 2.01
C LYS A 10 27.05 18.52 1.58
N ALA A 11 26.69 17.60 2.48
CA ALA A 11 25.62 16.65 2.23
C ALA A 11 24.38 17.43 1.73
N PRO A 12 23.75 17.01 0.63
CA PRO A 12 22.60 17.72 0.09
C PRO A 12 21.51 17.77 1.15
N GLU A 13 20.80 18.90 1.21
CA GLU A 13 19.71 19.06 2.17
C GLU A 13 18.68 17.92 2.02
N PRO A 14 18.30 17.23 3.12
CA PRO A 14 17.30 16.18 3.05
C PRO A 14 15.97 16.72 2.52
N ARG A 15 15.39 15.99 1.56
CA ARG A 15 14.06 16.32 1.02
C ARG A 15 13.02 16.21 2.13
N ARG A 16 12.37 17.33 2.46
CA ARG A 16 11.45 17.42 3.61
C ARG A 16 10.04 16.91 3.34
N SER A 17 9.63 16.86 2.08
CA SER A 17 8.29 16.39 1.72
C SER A 17 8.27 15.74 0.34
N MET A 18 7.26 14.90 0.16
CA MET A 18 6.84 14.37 -1.12
C MET A 18 5.32 14.57 -1.22
N PRO A 19 4.76 14.79 -2.42
CA PRO A 19 3.33 14.74 -2.61
C PRO A 19 2.76 13.41 -2.09
N SER A 20 1.52 13.42 -1.62
CA SER A 20 0.86 12.18 -1.21
C SER A 20 0.86 11.19 -2.40
N PRO A 21 1.28 9.93 -2.18
CA PRO A 21 1.23 8.91 -3.21
C PRO A 21 -0.21 8.41 -3.48
N ARG A 22 -1.21 8.91 -2.73
CA ARG A 22 -2.60 8.47 -2.91
C ARG A 22 -3.12 8.86 -4.29
N VAL A 23 -3.64 7.86 -5.00
CA VAL A 23 -4.38 8.07 -6.25
C VAL A 23 -5.86 8.31 -5.97
N LYS A 24 -6.54 8.99 -6.88
CA LYS A 24 -8.00 9.15 -6.82
C LYS A 24 -8.69 7.84 -7.19
N GLU A 25 -9.93 7.67 -6.72
CA GLU A 25 -10.76 6.49 -6.97
C GLU A 25 -10.82 6.08 -8.44
N ALA A 26 -11.09 7.02 -9.35
CA ALA A 26 -11.18 6.73 -10.78
C ALA A 26 -9.88 6.14 -11.34
N GLU A 27 -8.72 6.67 -10.93
CA GLU A 27 -7.41 6.19 -11.36
C GLU A 27 -7.09 4.83 -10.73
N PHE A 28 -7.45 4.62 -9.46
CA PHE A 28 -7.33 3.33 -8.79
C PHE A 28 -8.14 2.26 -9.54
N LYS A 29 -9.42 2.50 -9.78
CA LYS A 29 -10.31 1.54 -10.45
C LYS A 29 -9.89 1.29 -11.90
N ARG A 30 -9.36 2.31 -12.60
CA ARG A 30 -8.77 2.15 -13.93
C ARG A 30 -7.62 1.13 -13.90
N ARG A 31 -6.64 1.33 -13.02
CA ARG A 31 -5.49 0.41 -12.83
C ARG A 31 -5.92 -0.97 -12.35
N TYR A 32 -6.95 -1.04 -11.51
CA TYR A 32 -7.50 -2.31 -11.02
C TYR A 32 -8.02 -3.16 -12.18
N ARG A 33 -8.82 -2.57 -13.08
CA ARG A 33 -9.38 -3.26 -14.26
C ARG A 33 -8.33 -3.68 -15.27
N GLU A 34 -7.21 -2.97 -15.39
CA GLU A 34 -6.09 -3.35 -16.28
C GLU A 34 -5.52 -4.75 -15.99
N GLN A 35 -5.74 -5.30 -14.79
CA GLN A 35 -5.35 -6.67 -14.43
C GLN A 35 -6.24 -7.75 -15.07
N PHE A 36 -7.41 -7.38 -15.60
CA PHE A 36 -8.44 -8.27 -16.14
C PHE A 36 -8.72 -7.95 -17.62
N ASN A 37 -7.67 -7.85 -18.43
CA ASN A 37 -7.76 -7.42 -19.83
C ASN A 37 -8.13 -8.54 -20.82
N ASP A 38 -8.18 -9.79 -20.37
CA ASP A 38 -8.58 -10.92 -21.21
C ASP A 38 -10.09 -10.81 -21.53
N PRO A 39 -10.51 -10.98 -22.80
CA PRO A 39 -11.92 -10.92 -23.20
C PRO A 39 -12.85 -11.86 -22.43
N ALA A 40 -12.33 -12.94 -21.82
CA ALA A 40 -13.12 -13.81 -20.95
C ALA A 40 -13.72 -13.08 -19.75
N PHE A 41 -13.13 -11.97 -19.30
CA PHE A 41 -13.63 -11.16 -18.19
C PHE A 41 -14.74 -10.18 -18.57
N GLU A 42 -15.04 -9.97 -19.87
CA GLU A 42 -16.14 -9.11 -20.31
C GLU A 42 -17.49 -9.58 -19.74
N ALA A 43 -17.68 -10.89 -19.64
CA ALA A 43 -18.88 -11.47 -19.04
C ALA A 43 -19.02 -11.19 -17.53
N ALA A 44 -17.93 -10.79 -16.86
CA ALA A 44 -17.85 -10.51 -15.43
C ALA A 44 -17.65 -9.01 -15.12
N ALA A 45 -17.90 -8.12 -16.09
CA ALA A 45 -17.61 -6.69 -15.95
C ALA A 45 -18.34 -6.05 -14.76
N ALA A 46 -19.60 -6.43 -14.52
CA ALA A 46 -20.39 -5.91 -13.40
C ALA A 46 -19.84 -6.37 -12.04
N GLU A 47 -19.40 -7.63 -11.96
CA GLU A 47 -18.78 -8.19 -10.76
C GLU A 47 -17.42 -7.54 -10.48
N LEU A 48 -16.62 -7.29 -11.52
CA LEU A 48 -15.36 -6.58 -11.40
C LEU A 48 -15.55 -5.14 -10.91
N ASP A 49 -16.62 -4.46 -11.31
CA ASP A 49 -16.96 -3.13 -10.78
C ASP A 49 -17.26 -3.18 -9.28
N ILE A 50 -18.06 -4.14 -8.83
CA ILE A 50 -18.37 -4.34 -7.40
C ILE A 50 -17.10 -4.63 -6.60
N ILE A 51 -16.23 -5.51 -7.12
CA ILE A 51 -14.98 -5.88 -6.44
C ILE A 51 -14.03 -4.67 -6.41
N ALA A 52 -13.95 -3.87 -7.48
CA ALA A 52 -13.14 -2.68 -7.53
C ALA A 52 -13.58 -1.63 -6.50
N ASP A 53 -14.88 -1.51 -6.25
CA ASP A 53 -15.44 -0.64 -5.20
C ASP A 53 -15.00 -1.08 -3.80
N ILE A 54 -15.09 -2.39 -3.51
CA ILE A 54 -14.64 -2.97 -2.24
C ILE A 54 -13.13 -2.76 -2.06
N ALA A 55 -12.35 -2.97 -3.12
CA ALA A 55 -10.90 -2.77 -3.12
C ALA A 55 -10.54 -1.29 -2.89
N TRP A 56 -11.26 -0.37 -3.53
CA TRP A 56 -11.10 1.07 -3.31
C TRP A 56 -11.36 1.46 -1.86
N GLN A 57 -12.47 1.01 -1.27
CA GLN A 57 -12.78 1.27 0.14
C GLN A 57 -11.67 0.75 1.06
N ALA A 58 -11.15 -0.46 0.81
CA ALA A 58 -10.02 -1.00 1.56
C ALA A 58 -8.76 -0.12 1.48
N TYR A 59 -8.47 0.40 0.28
CA TYR A 59 -7.33 1.26 0.01
C TYR A 59 -7.49 2.63 0.69
N ASP A 60 -8.65 3.28 0.55
CA ASP A 60 -8.91 4.60 1.12
C ASP A 60 -8.87 4.58 2.65
N ASP A 61 -9.47 3.54 3.25
CA ASP A 61 -9.43 3.27 4.70
C ASP A 61 -8.03 2.88 5.20
N SER A 62 -7.07 2.64 4.30
CA SER A 62 -5.70 2.24 4.64
C SER A 62 -5.65 0.98 5.54
N ARG A 63 -6.51 0.00 5.26
CA ARG A 63 -6.61 -1.25 6.05
C ARG A 63 -5.36 -2.12 5.85
N LYS A 64 -4.42 -2.08 6.81
CA LYS A 64 -3.16 -2.84 6.78
C LYS A 64 -3.28 -4.28 7.29
N SER A 65 -4.14 -4.52 8.27
CA SER A 65 -4.30 -5.82 8.93
C SER A 65 -5.78 -6.06 9.24
N PRO A 66 -6.62 -6.32 8.23
CA PRO A 66 -8.07 -6.38 8.40
C PRO A 66 -8.54 -7.57 9.25
N ARG A 67 -7.65 -8.54 9.50
CA ARG A 67 -7.91 -9.71 10.33
C ARG A 67 -6.80 -9.82 11.36
N THR A 68 -7.18 -9.93 12.63
CA THR A 68 -6.24 -10.01 13.73
C THR A 68 -6.64 -11.07 14.75
N ARG A 69 -5.67 -11.51 15.55
CA ARG A 69 -5.89 -12.28 16.77
C ARG A 69 -5.01 -11.74 17.90
N LYS A 70 -5.42 -12.01 19.15
CA LYS A 70 -4.59 -11.70 20.31
C LYS A 70 -3.29 -12.48 20.29
N ALA A 71 -2.19 -11.81 20.64
CA ALA A 71 -0.85 -12.39 20.64
C ALA A 71 -0.72 -13.60 21.57
N GLY A 72 -1.36 -13.53 22.73
CA GLY A 72 -1.42 -14.63 23.69
C GLY A 72 -0.16 -14.75 24.56
N LYS A 73 -0.12 -15.82 25.36
CA LYS A 73 0.94 -16.07 26.34
C LYS A 73 2.29 -16.27 25.65
N GLY A 74 3.33 -15.58 26.13
CA GLY A 74 4.70 -15.65 25.60
C GLY A 74 5.13 -14.40 24.84
N PHE A 75 4.20 -13.51 24.50
CA PHE A 75 4.50 -12.16 23.99
C PHE A 75 4.61 -11.16 25.14
N ALA A 76 5.37 -10.08 24.92
CA ALA A 76 5.53 -8.99 25.88
C ALA A 76 4.19 -8.28 26.16
N ASP A 77 3.33 -8.17 25.16
CA ASP A 77 1.93 -7.76 25.30
C ASP A 77 1.01 -8.87 24.74
N PRO A 78 0.44 -9.72 25.62
CA PRO A 78 -0.49 -10.78 25.21
C PRO A 78 -1.80 -10.27 24.58
N ALA A 79 -2.19 -9.02 24.84
CA ALA A 79 -3.44 -8.42 24.34
C ALA A 79 -3.28 -7.69 23.01
N TYR A 80 -2.04 -7.55 22.52
CA TYR A 80 -1.74 -6.96 21.23
C TYR A 80 -2.41 -7.75 20.09
N ASP A 81 -2.93 -7.02 19.10
CA ASP A 81 -3.58 -7.61 17.93
C ASP A 81 -2.53 -7.92 16.84
N LEU A 82 -2.20 -9.21 16.70
CA LEU A 82 -1.34 -9.72 15.64
C LEU A 82 -2.15 -9.88 14.36
N GLN A 83 -1.59 -9.41 13.25
CA GLN A 83 -2.11 -9.68 11.91
C GLN A 83 -2.15 -11.19 11.64
N LEU A 84 -3.23 -11.64 11.02
CA LEU A 84 -3.33 -12.99 10.45
C LEU A 84 -2.77 -12.98 9.01
N ASP A 85 -2.09 -14.06 8.64
CA ASP A 85 -1.67 -14.37 7.27
C ASP A 85 -2.87 -14.85 6.43
#